data_AF-A0AAV7XL25-F1
#
_entry.id   AF-A0AAV7XL25-F1
#
_cell.length_a   1.000
_cell.length_b   1.000
_cell.length_c   1.000
_cell.angle_alpha   90.00
_cell.angle_beta   90.00
_cell.angle_gamma   90.00
#
_symmetry.space_group_name_H-M   'P 1'
#
loop_
_entity.id
_entity.type
_entity.pdbx_description
1 polymer ?
#
loop_
_entity_poly.entity_id
_entity_poly.type
_entity_poly.pdbx_seq_one_letter_code
_entity_poly.pdbx_strand_id
1 'polypeptide(L)'
;MFTCAVGRCDGKVTFSEPNVYSAHLQFYHPKLIRSGPLICTHSSCINREFDKFNSFKKHVRKHQVWEGVSYPFLVENVSEDKVVDQLVEKSTSDTSPFEECVSIAVKNDSLKFDEALCTATIAHISKLYTSGLTETQVQAAIESHSDLLNGTFLQTLKCSVVGLLSKPELADAVSVIEVNNLSRMFDSVINMYDGFHTSYLRLKEYEKCGAFVAPEEFVTGTAMNEVSVNGEIVLVPVTLKGQSIPFRYVLKGFLEQPGTFQKIMDYITALEAASDKGVESVIQCKLWKEKIKPMFVGKIVFPISFNYDDYETGKELGFHAGVHSLGAGYIRLLCLPPEFSSHLQNIFLVLLFYSSDKDFGNKKVFGKVADELLFLEKEGISVVTVNTVYEVHFAFCFAGGDNKGANEMLGYVEGFSGNHYCRMCSSNKQLMCKATRTDPAARRTPDCYDRELKVKNQTLTGRSGECVFNILESYHVYENFYLDIMHDWDEGVWKYLMTDIIRYFIQKKVFSLEYRNELVQSFYYGPNESRNI
;
A
#
# COMPACT_ATOMS: atom_id res chain seq x y z
N MET A 1 -32.06 6.19 -19.06
CA MET A 1 -32.84 5.41 -18.06
C MET A 1 -33.03 3.99 -18.54
N PHE A 2 -33.05 3.05 -17.59
CA PHE A 2 -33.40 1.63 -17.78
C PHE A 2 -34.77 1.36 -17.14
N THR A 3 -35.51 0.39 -17.68
CA THR A 3 -36.82 -0.02 -17.16
C THR A 3 -36.82 -1.51 -16.85
N CYS A 4 -37.28 -1.91 -15.66
CA CYS A 4 -37.38 -3.32 -15.30
C CYS A 4 -38.73 -3.92 -15.73
N ALA A 5 -38.76 -4.60 -16.87
CA ALA A 5 -39.93 -5.29 -17.41
C ALA A 5 -40.13 -6.72 -16.83
N VAL A 6 -39.47 -7.07 -15.73
CA VAL A 6 -39.31 -8.47 -15.29
C VAL A 6 -40.22 -8.79 -14.10
N GLY A 7 -41.05 -9.83 -14.25
CA GLY A 7 -41.88 -10.36 -13.16
C GLY A 7 -42.74 -9.29 -12.48
N ARG A 8 -42.63 -9.15 -11.15
CA ARG A 8 -43.42 -8.19 -10.36
C ARG A 8 -43.14 -6.71 -10.68
N CYS A 9 -42.03 -6.40 -11.36
CA CYS A 9 -41.66 -5.02 -11.67
C CYS A 9 -42.42 -4.46 -12.88
N ASP A 10 -42.75 -5.30 -13.87
CA ASP A 10 -43.78 -5.03 -14.88
C ASP A 10 -43.76 -3.60 -15.48
N GLY A 11 -42.56 -3.10 -15.81
CA GLY A 11 -42.33 -1.77 -16.38
C GLY A 11 -42.43 -0.59 -15.41
N LYS A 12 -42.87 -0.81 -14.16
CA LYS A 12 -43.17 0.22 -13.15
C LYS A 12 -41.94 0.72 -12.39
N VAL A 13 -40.82 0.01 -12.46
CA VAL A 13 -39.56 0.39 -11.78
C VAL A 13 -38.53 0.82 -12.83
N THR A 14 -38.03 2.05 -12.69
CA THR A 14 -37.06 2.65 -13.61
C THR A 14 -35.82 3.13 -12.87
N PHE A 15 -34.70 3.20 -13.58
CA PHE A 15 -33.39 3.51 -13.02
C PHE A 15 -32.65 4.52 -13.89
N SER A 16 -32.13 5.58 -13.28
CA SER A 16 -31.15 6.49 -13.88
C SER A 16 -29.77 5.81 -13.96
N GLU A 17 -29.34 5.15 -12.88
CA GLU A 17 -27.98 4.63 -12.76
C GLU A 17 -27.80 3.18 -13.23
N PRO A 18 -26.79 2.90 -14.07
CA PRO A 18 -26.43 1.54 -14.50
C PRO A 18 -26.10 0.56 -13.35
N ASN A 19 -25.41 1.04 -12.31
CA ASN A 19 -25.02 0.22 -11.16
C ASN A 19 -26.23 -0.14 -10.29
N VAL A 20 -27.13 0.82 -10.02
CA VAL A 20 -28.36 0.57 -9.25
C VAL A 20 -29.32 -0.36 -10.01
N TYR A 21 -29.44 -0.21 -11.33
CA TYR A 21 -30.21 -1.16 -12.16
C TYR A 21 -29.63 -2.58 -12.10
N SER A 22 -28.30 -2.70 -12.20
CA SER A 22 -27.60 -3.99 -12.11
C SER A 22 -27.84 -4.64 -10.73
N ALA A 23 -27.70 -3.86 -9.65
CA ALA A 23 -27.96 -4.32 -8.29
C ALA A 23 -29.44 -4.72 -8.09
N HIS A 24 -30.40 -3.96 -8.61
CA HIS A 24 -31.82 -4.30 -8.56
C HIS A 24 -32.12 -5.66 -9.22
N LEU A 25 -31.52 -5.94 -10.38
CA LEU A 25 -31.65 -7.25 -11.02
C LEU A 25 -31.05 -8.38 -10.17
N GLN A 26 -29.96 -8.12 -9.43
CA GLN A 26 -29.36 -9.07 -8.49
C GLN A 26 -30.24 -9.33 -7.26
N PHE A 27 -30.77 -8.28 -6.63
CA PHE A 27 -31.59 -8.41 -5.42
C PHE A 27 -33.02 -8.93 -5.69
N TYR A 28 -33.69 -8.45 -6.74
CA TYR A 28 -35.12 -8.71 -6.96
C TYR A 28 -35.41 -9.70 -8.10
N HIS A 29 -34.45 -9.98 -8.98
CA HIS A 29 -34.61 -10.87 -10.14
C HIS A 29 -33.52 -11.96 -10.28
N PRO A 30 -33.05 -12.62 -9.20
CA PRO A 30 -31.93 -13.55 -9.28
C PRO A 30 -32.17 -14.77 -10.19
N LYS A 31 -33.43 -15.19 -10.40
CA LYS A 31 -33.77 -16.25 -11.37
C LYS A 31 -33.48 -15.84 -12.82
N LEU A 32 -33.60 -14.55 -13.16
CA LEU A 32 -33.24 -14.02 -14.49
C LEU A 32 -31.73 -14.13 -14.71
N ILE A 33 -30.94 -13.82 -13.67
CA ILE A 33 -29.47 -13.88 -13.72
C ILE A 33 -28.94 -15.30 -13.91
N ARG A 34 -29.62 -16.31 -13.35
CA ARG A 34 -29.21 -17.72 -13.41
C ARG A 34 -29.52 -18.40 -14.74
N SER A 35 -30.64 -18.06 -15.40
CA SER A 35 -31.11 -18.82 -16.57
C SER A 35 -32.05 -18.06 -17.52
N GLY A 36 -32.11 -16.73 -17.45
CA GLY A 36 -32.96 -15.90 -18.31
C GLY A 36 -32.15 -15.01 -19.27
N PRO A 37 -32.72 -14.62 -20.43
CA PRO A 37 -32.06 -13.68 -21.33
C PRO A 37 -31.97 -12.29 -20.68
N LEU A 38 -30.76 -11.76 -20.52
CA LEU A 38 -30.53 -10.43 -19.95
C LEU A 38 -30.54 -9.38 -21.07
N ILE A 39 -31.71 -8.78 -21.30
CA ILE A 39 -31.93 -7.79 -22.36
C ILE A 39 -31.68 -6.37 -21.84
N CYS A 40 -30.85 -5.58 -22.53
CA CYS A 40 -30.63 -4.18 -22.16
C CYS A 40 -31.83 -3.31 -22.56
N THR A 41 -32.53 -2.76 -21.55
CA THR A 41 -33.73 -1.92 -21.72
C THR A 41 -33.44 -0.41 -21.77
N HIS A 42 -32.21 -0.01 -22.10
CA HIS A 42 -31.85 1.41 -22.22
C HIS A 42 -32.39 2.00 -23.53
N SER A 43 -32.97 3.20 -23.50
CA SER A 43 -33.61 3.82 -24.68
C SER A 43 -32.69 4.05 -25.88
N SER A 44 -31.38 4.15 -25.68
CA SER A 44 -30.36 4.23 -26.73
C SER A 44 -29.82 2.87 -27.21
N CYS A 45 -30.40 1.75 -26.75
CA CYS A 45 -29.92 0.40 -27.02
C CYS A 45 -31.05 -0.49 -27.53
N ILE A 46 -30.96 -0.91 -28.80
CA ILE A 46 -31.94 -1.82 -29.39
C ILE A 46 -31.70 -3.23 -28.84
N ASN A 47 -32.46 -3.60 -27.79
CA ASN A 47 -32.65 -4.95 -27.24
C ASN A 47 -31.44 -5.90 -27.35
N ARG A 48 -30.26 -5.49 -26.86
CA ARG A 48 -29.10 -6.38 -26.82
C ARG A 48 -29.26 -7.40 -25.70
N GLU A 49 -29.21 -8.67 -26.07
CA GLU A 49 -29.29 -9.81 -25.16
C GLU A 49 -27.89 -10.26 -24.72
N PHE A 50 -27.80 -10.87 -23.53
CA PHE A 50 -26.55 -11.34 -22.93
C PHE A 50 -26.77 -12.63 -22.14
N ASP A 51 -25.98 -13.67 -22.42
CA ASP A 51 -26.06 -14.98 -21.74
C ASP A 51 -25.38 -15.02 -20.36
N LYS A 52 -24.63 -13.96 -20.01
CA LYS A 52 -23.83 -13.87 -18.78
C LYS A 52 -23.99 -12.51 -18.12
N PHE A 53 -24.35 -12.51 -16.83
CA PHE A 53 -24.58 -11.27 -16.09
C PHE A 53 -23.36 -10.36 -15.99
N ASN A 54 -22.13 -10.90 -15.91
CA ASN A 54 -20.92 -10.05 -15.91
C ASN A 54 -20.70 -9.35 -17.26
N SER A 55 -21.11 -9.96 -18.38
CA SER A 55 -21.12 -9.29 -19.70
C SER A 55 -22.19 -8.22 -19.78
N PHE A 56 -23.39 -8.49 -19.24
CA PHE A 56 -24.49 -7.53 -19.11
C PHE A 56 -24.09 -6.32 -18.23
N LYS A 57 -23.53 -6.53 -17.04
CA LYS A 57 -23.01 -5.47 -16.14
C LYS A 57 -21.97 -4.60 -16.84
N LYS A 58 -21.00 -5.22 -17.53
CA LYS A 58 -19.96 -4.55 -18.34
C LYS A 58 -20.53 -3.79 -19.56
N HIS A 59 -21.70 -4.16 -20.06
CA HIS A 59 -22.41 -3.42 -21.13
C HIS A 59 -23.26 -2.27 -20.58
N VAL A 60 -24.09 -2.55 -19.57
CA VAL A 60 -25.04 -1.60 -18.96
C VAL A 60 -24.33 -0.34 -18.45
N ARG A 61 -23.13 -0.49 -17.86
CA ARG A 61 -22.25 0.63 -17.48
C ARG A 61 -21.90 1.60 -18.61
N LYS A 62 -21.92 1.17 -19.87
CA LYS A 62 -21.56 2.02 -21.03
C LYS A 62 -22.68 3.00 -21.43
N HIS A 63 -23.88 2.87 -20.88
CA HIS A 63 -25.00 3.80 -21.11
C HIS A 63 -25.09 4.91 -20.05
N GLN A 64 -23.98 5.19 -19.34
CA GLN A 64 -23.95 6.18 -18.26
C GLN A 64 -24.02 7.61 -18.81
N VAL A 65 -25.25 8.11 -18.98
CA VAL A 65 -25.58 9.52 -19.24
C VAL A 65 -26.35 10.04 -18.04
N TRP A 66 -25.85 11.09 -17.40
CA TRP A 66 -26.37 11.60 -16.12
C TRP A 66 -27.26 12.83 -16.34
N GLU A 67 -28.58 12.62 -16.31
CA GLU A 67 -29.54 13.66 -15.93
C GLU A 67 -30.04 13.31 -14.52
N GLY A 68 -29.93 14.26 -13.60
CA GLY A 68 -30.04 13.99 -12.16
C GLY A 68 -31.42 14.29 -11.57
N VAL A 69 -31.89 13.39 -10.70
CA VAL A 69 -32.98 13.65 -9.75
C VAL A 69 -32.62 12.98 -8.43
N SER A 70 -32.79 13.68 -7.31
CA SER A 70 -32.66 13.13 -5.95
C SER A 70 -34.02 12.74 -5.38
N TYR A 71 -34.12 11.60 -4.71
CA TYR A 71 -35.21 11.30 -3.79
C TYR A 71 -34.68 10.72 -2.47
N PRO A 72 -35.37 10.97 -1.34
CA PRO A 72 -34.83 10.69 -0.01
C PRO A 72 -35.02 9.23 0.39
N PHE A 73 -34.12 8.73 1.25
CA PHE A 73 -34.35 7.51 2.00
C PHE A 73 -34.92 7.86 3.38
N LEU A 74 -36.02 7.23 3.77
CA LEU A 74 -36.53 7.31 5.14
C LEU A 74 -35.65 6.44 6.03
N VAL A 75 -34.89 7.08 6.92
CA VAL A 75 -34.22 6.38 8.03
C VAL A 75 -35.16 6.43 9.22
N GLU A 76 -35.66 5.26 9.64
CA GLU A 76 -36.33 5.14 10.94
C GLU A 76 -35.27 5.23 12.04
N ASN A 77 -35.49 6.13 13.01
CA ASN A 77 -34.53 6.37 14.08
C ASN A 77 -34.47 5.16 15.03
N VAL A 78 -33.34 4.45 15.04
CA VAL A 78 -32.97 3.56 16.15
C VAL A 78 -32.16 4.40 17.14
N SER A 79 -32.54 4.36 18.42
CA SER A 79 -31.97 5.19 19.48
C SER A 79 -30.56 4.76 19.89
N GLU A 80 -29.66 5.74 20.06
CA GLU A 80 -28.36 5.55 20.70
C GLU A 80 -28.52 5.44 22.22
N ASP A 81 -28.43 4.23 22.78
CA ASP A 81 -28.28 4.04 24.23
C ASP A 81 -26.84 4.31 24.66
N LYS A 82 -26.67 5.22 25.62
CA LYS A 82 -25.35 5.62 26.14
C LYS A 82 -24.91 4.69 27.25
N VAL A 83 -23.92 3.83 26.97
CA VAL A 83 -23.12 3.20 28.03
C VAL A 83 -22.05 4.19 28.47
N VAL A 84 -22.05 4.54 29.76
CA VAL A 84 -21.05 5.41 30.39
C VAL A 84 -20.35 4.60 31.48
N ASP A 85 -19.22 4.00 31.14
CA ASP A 85 -18.39 3.29 32.12
C ASP A 85 -17.54 4.27 32.94
N GLN A 86 -17.60 4.12 34.27
CA GLN A 86 -16.83 4.89 35.24
C GLN A 86 -15.78 3.99 35.90
N LEU A 87 -14.50 4.26 35.65
CA LEU A 87 -13.37 3.79 36.46
C LEU A 87 -12.46 5.00 36.71
N VAL A 88 -12.56 5.69 37.87
CA VAL A 88 -12.14 5.30 39.23
C VAL A 88 -10.66 5.62 39.49
N GLU A 89 -10.49 6.71 40.22
CA GLU A 89 -9.44 7.07 41.19
C GLU A 89 -7.95 7.09 40.77
N LYS A 90 -7.39 8.30 40.86
CA LYS A 90 -5.95 8.51 41.06
C LYS A 90 -5.57 8.07 42.47
N SER A 91 -4.45 7.37 42.62
CA SER A 91 -3.68 7.38 43.87
C SER A 91 -2.30 7.97 43.59
N THR A 92 -1.88 8.92 44.43
CA THR A 92 -0.57 9.57 44.39
C THR A 92 0.12 9.37 45.73
N SER A 93 1.32 8.82 45.72
CA SER A 93 2.16 8.71 46.92
C SER A 93 3.62 8.93 46.53
N ASP A 94 4.15 10.10 46.89
CA ASP A 94 5.57 10.40 46.76
C ASP A 94 6.41 9.47 47.63
N THR A 95 7.57 9.02 47.14
CA THR A 95 8.70 8.65 47.99
C THR A 95 10.02 8.90 47.27
N SER A 96 10.98 9.47 47.99
CA SER A 96 12.40 9.56 47.64
C SER A 96 13.21 9.75 48.93
N PRO A 97 14.55 9.61 48.91
CA PRO A 97 15.22 8.34 48.65
C PRO A 97 16.14 7.95 49.82
N PHE A 98 16.47 6.67 49.99
CA PHE A 98 17.60 6.26 50.84
C PHE A 98 18.19 4.90 50.44
N GLU A 99 19.44 4.67 50.85
CA GLU A 99 20.26 3.45 50.65
C GLU A 99 19.78 2.29 51.55
N GLU A 100 20.09 1.00 51.33
CA GLU A 100 21.06 0.37 50.41
C GLU A 100 20.34 -0.73 49.53
N CYS A 101 20.65 -2.03 49.35
CA CYS A 101 21.73 -2.91 49.81
C CYS A 101 22.14 -4.01 48.77
N VAL A 102 23.40 -4.43 48.78
CA VAL A 102 23.99 -5.44 47.86
C VAL A 102 23.22 -6.77 47.82
N SER A 103 22.50 -7.04 46.71
CA SER A 103 22.07 -8.40 46.30
C SER A 103 21.56 -8.52 44.86
N ILE A 104 21.25 -7.40 44.20
CA ILE A 104 20.44 -7.39 42.96
C ILE A 104 21.24 -7.74 41.69
N ALA A 105 22.56 -7.49 41.66
CA ALA A 105 23.38 -7.54 40.44
C ALA A 105 23.29 -8.88 39.68
N VAL A 106 23.40 -10.03 40.36
CA VAL A 106 23.61 -11.33 39.71
C VAL A 106 22.35 -11.88 39.02
N LYS A 107 21.15 -11.39 39.33
CA LYS A 107 19.93 -11.70 38.54
C LYS A 107 19.87 -10.93 37.22
N ASN A 108 20.58 -9.80 37.14
CA ASN A 108 20.44 -8.84 36.06
C ASN A 108 21.12 -9.36 34.79
N ASP A 109 22.24 -10.07 34.91
CA ASP A 109 23.06 -10.44 33.75
C ASP A 109 22.54 -11.66 32.97
N SER A 110 21.81 -12.59 33.61
CA SER A 110 21.09 -13.64 32.86
C SER A 110 19.89 -13.06 32.10
N LEU A 111 19.14 -12.13 32.71
CA LEU A 111 18.01 -11.47 32.04
C LEU A 111 18.48 -10.66 30.82
N LYS A 112 19.57 -9.88 30.95
CA LYS A 112 20.20 -9.20 29.81
C LYS A 112 20.66 -10.17 28.72
N PHE A 113 21.15 -11.36 29.09
CA PHE A 113 21.53 -12.38 28.10
C PHE A 113 20.31 -12.91 27.35
N ASP A 114 19.22 -13.22 28.06
CA ASP A 114 17.97 -13.69 27.45
C ASP A 114 17.35 -12.62 26.52
N GLU A 115 17.35 -11.36 26.95
CA GLU A 115 16.92 -10.20 26.14
C GLU A 115 17.79 -9.99 24.89
N ALA A 116 19.12 -10.03 25.04
CA ALA A 116 20.06 -9.87 23.94
C ALA A 116 20.00 -11.05 22.94
N LEU A 117 19.82 -12.27 23.45
CA LEU A 117 19.64 -13.48 22.63
C LEU A 117 18.31 -13.42 21.86
N CYS A 118 17.21 -13.08 22.51
CA CYS A 118 15.91 -12.89 21.85
C CYS A 118 15.99 -11.82 20.75
N THR A 119 16.63 -10.69 21.04
CA THR A 119 16.88 -9.62 20.06
C THR A 119 17.70 -10.12 18.87
N ALA A 120 18.72 -10.96 19.10
CA ALA A 120 19.52 -11.58 18.05
C ALA A 120 18.73 -12.62 17.24
N THR A 121 17.88 -13.44 17.87
CA THR A 121 16.95 -14.36 17.19
C THR A 121 16.00 -13.60 16.27
N ILE A 122 15.37 -12.54 16.77
CA ILE A 122 14.45 -11.67 16.01
C ILE A 122 15.18 -11.11 14.78
N ALA A 123 16.35 -10.49 14.96
CA ALA A 123 17.14 -9.95 13.87
C ALA A 123 17.58 -11.02 12.84
N HIS A 124 17.92 -12.22 13.30
CA HIS A 124 18.29 -13.35 12.43
C HIS A 124 17.10 -13.82 11.58
N ILE A 125 15.93 -14.08 12.19
CA ILE A 125 14.75 -14.55 11.46
C ILE A 125 14.23 -13.45 10.52
N SER A 126 14.21 -12.18 10.95
CA SER A 126 13.88 -11.06 10.06
C SER A 126 14.82 -11.03 8.84
N LYS A 127 16.12 -11.28 9.02
CA LYS A 127 17.08 -11.35 7.91
C LYS A 127 16.77 -12.48 6.92
N LEU A 128 16.32 -13.65 7.39
CA LEU A 128 15.86 -14.75 6.52
C LEU A 128 14.71 -14.31 5.62
N TYR A 129 13.69 -13.64 6.18
CA TYR A 129 12.59 -13.07 5.38
C TYR A 129 13.07 -12.03 4.37
N THR A 130 13.96 -11.09 4.76
CA THR A 130 14.53 -10.09 3.81
C THR A 130 15.39 -10.71 2.70
N SER A 131 15.80 -11.98 2.84
CA SER A 131 16.59 -12.70 1.83
C SER A 131 15.73 -13.31 0.70
N GLY A 132 14.42 -13.02 0.67
CA GLY A 132 13.50 -13.52 -0.36
C GLY A 132 13.08 -14.99 -0.17
N LEU A 133 13.33 -15.56 1.01
CA LEU A 133 12.92 -16.92 1.35
C LEU A 133 11.41 -17.01 1.58
N THR A 134 10.77 -18.09 1.11
CA THR A 134 9.36 -18.35 1.40
C THR A 134 9.17 -18.71 2.87
N GLU A 135 7.94 -18.57 3.37
CA GLU A 135 7.59 -18.93 4.75
C GLU A 135 7.98 -20.38 5.10
N THR A 136 7.81 -21.32 4.16
CA THR A 136 8.22 -22.72 4.30
C THR A 136 9.74 -22.89 4.37
N GLN A 137 10.51 -22.08 3.63
CA GLN A 137 11.98 -22.09 3.69
C GLN A 137 12.51 -21.49 5.00
N VAL A 138 11.88 -20.43 5.50
CA VAL A 138 12.21 -19.85 6.81
C VAL A 138 11.85 -20.83 7.93
N GLN A 139 10.71 -21.51 7.85
CA GLN A 139 10.31 -22.57 8.79
C GLN A 139 11.35 -23.69 8.82
N ALA A 140 11.71 -24.26 7.67
CA ALA A 140 12.70 -25.35 7.58
C ALA A 140 14.10 -24.93 8.07
N ALA A 141 14.49 -23.65 7.90
CA ALA A 141 15.74 -23.12 8.44
C ALA A 141 15.72 -23.02 9.99
N ILE A 142 14.59 -22.60 10.57
CA ILE A 142 14.39 -22.57 12.03
C ILE A 142 14.40 -23.99 12.61
N GLU A 143 13.65 -24.92 11.99
CA GLU A 143 13.61 -26.33 12.40
C GLU A 143 15.00 -26.97 12.34
N SER A 144 15.71 -26.83 11.21
CA SER A 144 17.07 -27.38 11.05
C SER A 144 18.11 -26.77 12.01
N HIS A 145 17.92 -25.53 12.48
CA HIS A 145 18.82 -24.94 13.49
C HIS A 145 18.41 -25.35 14.91
N SER A 146 17.11 -25.48 15.19
CA SER A 146 16.59 -26.03 16.44
C SER A 146 17.06 -27.47 16.67
N ASP A 147 16.97 -28.34 15.64
CA ASP A 147 17.48 -29.72 15.67
C ASP A 147 18.99 -29.78 15.93
N LEU A 148 19.75 -28.84 15.37
CA LEU A 148 21.19 -28.73 15.61
C LEU A 148 21.47 -28.36 17.07
N LEU A 149 20.80 -27.32 17.60
CA LEU A 149 21.00 -26.81 18.96
C LEU A 149 20.53 -27.79 20.05
N ASN A 150 19.44 -28.53 19.79
CA ASN A 150 18.98 -29.65 20.63
C ASN A 150 19.83 -30.92 20.45
N GLY A 151 20.79 -30.91 19.53
CA GLY A 151 21.76 -31.98 19.32
C GLY A 151 22.68 -32.20 20.53
N THR A 152 23.23 -33.41 20.64
CA THR A 152 24.00 -33.85 21.81
C THR A 152 25.26 -33.03 22.09
N PHE A 153 25.80 -32.27 21.11
CA PHE A 153 27.04 -31.52 21.28
C PHE A 153 26.90 -30.39 22.30
N LEU A 154 25.81 -29.60 22.23
CA LEU A 154 25.64 -28.41 23.07
C LEU A 154 25.30 -28.82 24.51
N GLN A 155 24.48 -29.86 24.67
CA GLN A 155 24.22 -30.48 25.97
C GLN A 155 25.47 -31.12 26.59
N THR A 156 26.33 -31.76 25.78
CA THR A 156 27.61 -32.31 26.24
C THR A 156 28.57 -31.21 26.68
N LEU A 157 28.62 -30.08 25.95
CA LEU A 157 29.39 -28.90 26.33
C LEU A 157 28.87 -28.30 27.65
N LYS A 158 27.55 -28.12 27.78
CA LYS A 158 26.89 -27.68 29.01
C LYS A 158 27.28 -28.56 30.21
N CYS A 159 27.07 -29.88 30.10
CA CYS A 159 27.40 -30.82 31.16
C CYS A 159 28.89 -30.82 31.52
N SER A 160 29.77 -30.66 30.53
CA SER A 160 31.23 -30.59 30.76
C SER A 160 31.63 -29.32 31.50
N VAL A 161 31.13 -28.15 31.08
CA VAL A 161 31.47 -26.85 31.68
C VAL A 161 30.87 -26.72 33.08
N VAL A 162 29.57 -27.02 33.24
CA VAL A 162 28.89 -27.00 34.55
C VAL A 162 29.48 -28.04 35.49
N GLY A 163 29.82 -29.23 35.00
CA GLY A 163 30.45 -30.30 35.79
C GLY A 163 31.87 -29.97 36.25
N LEU A 164 32.65 -29.23 35.45
CA LEU A 164 33.96 -28.72 35.86
C LEU A 164 33.85 -27.64 36.93
N LEU A 165 32.93 -26.68 36.78
CA LEU A 165 32.75 -25.58 37.73
C LEU A 165 32.09 -26.03 39.05
N SER A 166 31.33 -27.13 39.04
CA SER A 166 30.68 -27.70 40.24
C SER A 166 31.61 -28.56 41.11
N LYS A 167 32.92 -28.58 40.83
CA LYS A 167 33.90 -29.37 41.60
C LYS A 167 34.15 -28.74 42.98
N PRO A 168 34.32 -29.55 44.05
CA PRO A 168 34.67 -29.04 45.39
C PRO A 168 35.94 -28.18 45.40
N GLU A 169 36.88 -28.49 44.52
CA GLU A 169 38.15 -27.79 44.28
C GLU A 169 37.99 -26.31 43.86
N LEU A 170 36.80 -25.91 43.40
CA LEU A 170 36.47 -24.56 42.91
C LEU A 170 35.36 -23.86 43.71
N ALA A 171 34.84 -24.50 44.77
CA ALA A 171 33.68 -24.01 45.52
C ALA A 171 33.93 -22.67 46.24
N ASP A 172 35.18 -22.37 46.60
CA ASP A 172 35.59 -21.10 47.20
C ASP A 172 35.85 -19.99 46.14
N ALA A 173 35.88 -20.35 44.85
CA ALA A 173 36.30 -19.48 43.75
C ALA A 173 35.18 -19.11 42.75
N VAL A 174 34.11 -19.91 42.67
CA VAL A 174 32.94 -19.66 41.81
C VAL A 174 31.67 -19.98 42.60
N SER A 175 30.71 -19.04 42.66
CA SER A 175 29.47 -19.27 43.41
C SER A 175 28.53 -20.22 42.67
N VAL A 176 27.75 -20.99 43.45
CA VAL A 176 26.65 -21.83 42.94
C VAL A 176 25.63 -21.00 42.14
N ILE A 177 25.52 -19.69 42.38
CA ILE A 177 24.62 -18.80 41.64
C ILE A 177 25.14 -18.55 40.22
N GLU A 178 26.44 -18.30 40.06
CA GLU A 178 27.08 -18.11 38.75
C GLU A 178 27.03 -19.39 37.91
N VAL A 179 27.28 -20.55 38.51
CA VAL A 179 27.16 -21.86 37.82
C VAL A 179 25.71 -22.11 37.34
N ASN A 180 24.72 -21.78 38.17
CA ASN A 180 23.30 -21.88 37.77
C ASN A 180 22.92 -20.87 36.68
N ASN A 181 23.45 -19.64 36.72
CA ASN A 181 23.23 -18.66 35.66
C ASN A 181 23.86 -19.11 34.33
N LEU A 182 25.09 -19.62 34.35
CA LEU A 182 25.72 -20.17 33.15
C LEU A 182 24.95 -21.38 32.60
N SER A 183 24.44 -22.25 33.48
CA SER A 183 23.54 -23.34 33.07
C SER A 183 22.29 -22.80 32.36
N ARG A 184 21.66 -21.74 32.87
CA ARG A 184 20.52 -21.08 32.21
C ARG A 184 20.90 -20.50 30.85
N MET A 185 22.06 -19.85 30.72
CA MET A 185 22.50 -19.30 29.43
C MET A 185 22.63 -20.40 28.35
N PHE A 186 23.10 -21.60 28.72
CA PHE A 186 23.04 -22.76 27.82
C PHE A 186 21.60 -23.18 27.49
N ASP A 187 20.70 -23.24 28.47
CA ASP A 187 19.28 -23.55 28.24
C ASP A 187 18.59 -22.53 27.32
N SER A 188 18.86 -21.24 27.50
CA SER A 188 18.31 -20.17 26.64
C SER A 188 18.81 -20.28 25.20
N VAL A 189 20.06 -20.70 24.97
CA VAL A 189 20.58 -20.95 23.60
C VAL A 189 19.97 -22.21 22.98
N ILE A 190 19.81 -23.29 23.74
CA ILE A 190 19.15 -24.52 23.26
C ILE A 190 17.69 -24.22 22.84
N ASN A 191 16.98 -23.41 23.62
CA ASN A 191 15.58 -23.06 23.42
C ASN A 191 15.38 -21.69 22.73
N MET A 192 16.39 -21.17 22.01
CA MET A 192 16.36 -19.79 21.46
C MET A 192 15.26 -19.52 20.42
N TYR A 193 14.55 -20.56 19.98
CA TYR A 193 13.42 -20.51 19.05
C TYR A 193 12.06 -20.76 19.72
N ASP A 194 11.98 -20.89 21.04
CA ASP A 194 10.70 -20.87 21.76
C ASP A 194 10.00 -19.53 21.54
N GLY A 195 8.72 -19.58 21.13
CA GLY A 195 8.00 -18.41 20.61
C GLY A 195 8.22 -18.14 19.11
N PHE A 196 9.09 -18.88 18.42
CA PHE A 196 9.37 -18.69 16.99
C PHE A 196 9.07 -19.93 16.12
N HIS A 197 8.64 -21.05 16.72
CA HIS A 197 8.35 -22.33 16.05
C HIS A 197 7.24 -22.30 14.98
N THR A 198 6.36 -21.29 14.95
CA THR A 198 5.34 -21.13 13.89
C THR A 198 5.18 -19.66 13.52
N SER A 199 4.70 -19.36 12.31
CA SER A 199 4.52 -17.97 11.84
C SER A 199 3.58 -17.14 12.73
N TYR A 200 2.55 -17.75 13.30
CA TYR A 200 1.68 -17.09 14.28
C TYR A 200 2.46 -16.65 15.54
N LEU A 201 3.32 -17.52 16.07
CA LEU A 201 4.15 -17.18 17.23
C LEU A 201 5.22 -16.14 16.85
N ARG A 202 5.89 -16.29 15.70
CA ARG A 202 6.86 -15.30 15.18
C ARG A 202 6.26 -13.89 15.09
N LEU A 203 5.07 -13.75 14.50
CA LEU A 203 4.36 -12.48 14.42
C LEU A 203 4.04 -11.92 15.81
N LYS A 204 3.57 -12.77 16.73
CA LYS A 204 3.27 -12.37 18.12
C LYS A 204 4.50 -11.89 18.90
N GLU A 205 5.68 -12.47 18.68
CA GLU A 205 6.92 -11.96 19.28
C GLU A 205 7.37 -10.64 18.63
N TYR A 206 7.18 -10.49 17.31
CA TYR A 206 7.43 -9.20 16.62
C TYR A 206 6.44 -8.09 17.05
N GLU A 207 5.19 -8.42 17.37
CA GLU A 207 4.22 -7.48 17.96
C GLU A 207 4.70 -7.00 19.34
N LYS A 208 5.12 -7.92 20.22
CA LYS A 208 5.63 -7.56 21.56
C LYS A 208 6.83 -6.62 21.53
N CYS A 209 7.76 -6.82 20.59
CA CYS A 209 8.95 -5.97 20.47
C CYS A 209 8.76 -4.74 19.57
N GLY A 210 7.55 -4.50 19.04
CA GLY A 210 7.25 -3.37 18.16
C GLY A 210 7.84 -3.47 16.75
N ALA A 211 8.39 -4.62 16.35
CA ALA A 211 8.95 -4.86 15.03
C ALA A 211 7.91 -5.20 13.95
N PHE A 212 6.66 -5.50 14.34
CA PHE A 212 5.54 -5.73 13.43
C PHE A 212 4.39 -4.75 13.69
N VAL A 213 3.90 -4.13 12.61
CA VAL A 213 2.67 -3.31 12.61
C VAL A 213 1.59 -4.10 11.88
N ALA A 214 0.59 -4.57 12.63
CA ALA A 214 -0.50 -5.34 12.06
C ALA A 214 -1.37 -4.48 11.10
N PRO A 215 -1.90 -5.06 10.00
CA PRO A 215 -2.87 -4.39 9.16
C PRO A 215 -4.24 -4.28 9.85
N GLU A 216 -4.92 -3.15 9.66
CA GLU A 216 -6.31 -2.96 10.01
C GLU A 216 -7.22 -3.40 8.85
N GLU A 217 -8.21 -4.23 9.15
CA GLU A 217 -9.28 -4.57 8.21
C GLU A 217 -10.29 -3.42 8.10
N PHE A 218 -10.76 -3.13 6.88
CA PHE A 218 -11.82 -2.14 6.65
C PHE A 218 -12.81 -2.61 5.57
N VAL A 219 -14.06 -2.13 5.66
CA VAL A 219 -15.13 -2.54 4.73
C VAL A 219 -15.10 -1.72 3.45
N THR A 220 -14.81 -2.39 2.32
CA THR A 220 -14.85 -1.80 0.97
C THR A 220 -16.28 -1.73 0.43
N GLY A 221 -17.09 -2.77 0.66
CA GLY A 221 -18.46 -2.86 0.14
C GLY A 221 -19.19 -4.13 0.56
N THR A 222 -20.21 -4.50 -0.21
CA THR A 222 -21.03 -5.71 0.02
C THR A 222 -21.37 -6.35 -1.32
N ALA A 223 -21.19 -7.66 -1.43
CA ALA A 223 -21.60 -8.46 -2.58
C ALA A 223 -22.59 -9.56 -2.17
N MET A 224 -23.24 -10.19 -3.15
CA MET A 224 -24.09 -11.36 -2.94
C MET A 224 -23.35 -12.61 -3.41
N ASN A 225 -23.02 -13.52 -2.50
CA ASN A 225 -22.43 -14.81 -2.84
C ASN A 225 -23.49 -15.90 -2.89
N GLU A 226 -23.28 -16.87 -3.78
CA GLU A 226 -24.12 -18.07 -3.86
C GLU A 226 -23.60 -19.14 -2.88
N VAL A 227 -24.45 -19.53 -1.93
CA VAL A 227 -24.15 -20.52 -0.91
C VAL A 227 -25.15 -21.67 -1.04
N SER A 228 -24.67 -22.91 -1.06
CA SER A 228 -25.56 -24.08 -0.98
C SER A 228 -25.97 -24.31 0.47
N VAL A 229 -27.27 -24.21 0.75
CA VAL A 229 -27.87 -24.50 2.06
C VAL A 229 -28.94 -25.56 1.85
N ASN A 230 -28.78 -26.73 2.47
CA ASN A 230 -29.67 -27.88 2.34
C ASN A 230 -29.94 -28.33 0.88
N GLY A 231 -29.00 -28.09 -0.03
CA GLY A 231 -29.11 -28.40 -1.47
C GLY A 231 -29.71 -27.28 -2.33
N GLU A 232 -30.28 -26.23 -1.73
CA GLU A 232 -30.73 -25.03 -2.47
C GLU A 232 -29.61 -23.99 -2.57
N ILE A 233 -29.49 -23.30 -3.70
CA ILE A 233 -28.51 -22.23 -3.89
C ILE A 233 -29.13 -20.88 -3.48
N VAL A 234 -28.83 -20.45 -2.27
CA VAL A 234 -29.31 -19.17 -1.68
C VAL A 234 -28.28 -18.07 -1.96
N LEU A 235 -28.74 -16.85 -2.20
CA LEU A 235 -27.88 -15.66 -2.28
C LEU A 235 -27.78 -15.02 -0.91
N VAL A 236 -26.55 -14.93 -0.37
CA VAL A 236 -26.26 -14.38 0.97
C VAL A 236 -25.40 -13.12 0.81
N PRO A 237 -25.70 -12.01 1.51
CA PRO A 237 -24.84 -10.84 1.50
C PRO A 237 -23.53 -11.13 2.25
N VAL A 238 -22.41 -10.79 1.62
CA VAL A 238 -21.05 -10.94 2.17
C VAL A 238 -20.37 -9.58 2.17
N THR A 239 -19.82 -9.21 3.31
CA THR A 239 -19.05 -7.97 3.49
C THR A 239 -17.69 -8.12 2.82
N LEU A 240 -17.38 -7.21 1.89
CA LEU A 240 -16.09 -7.13 1.22
C LEU A 240 -15.15 -6.24 2.03
N LYS A 241 -13.86 -6.61 2.01
CA LYS A 241 -12.87 -6.18 2.99
C LYS A 241 -11.53 -5.88 2.32
N GLY A 242 -10.95 -4.75 2.67
CA GLY A 242 -9.55 -4.41 2.41
C GLY A 242 -8.73 -4.47 3.70
N GLN A 243 -7.41 -4.37 3.54
CA GLN A 243 -6.41 -4.30 4.61
C GLN A 243 -5.61 -3.01 4.45
N SER A 244 -5.44 -2.23 5.52
CA SER A 244 -4.66 -0.99 5.53
C SER A 244 -3.70 -1.00 6.71
N ILE A 245 -2.41 -0.76 6.45
CA ILE A 245 -1.39 -0.75 7.51
C ILE A 245 -1.29 0.69 8.06
N PRO A 246 -1.45 0.91 9.39
CA PRO A 246 -1.33 2.25 9.99
C PRO A 246 0.09 2.82 9.85
N PHE A 247 0.30 3.58 8.77
CA PHE A 247 1.62 3.96 8.28
C PHE A 247 2.41 4.83 9.26
N ARG A 248 1.74 5.57 10.16
CA ARG A 248 2.37 6.31 11.27
C ARG A 248 3.29 5.46 12.14
N TYR A 249 2.92 4.20 12.42
CA TYR A 249 3.74 3.31 13.26
C TYR A 249 4.90 2.72 12.47
N VAL A 250 4.71 2.47 11.16
CA VAL A 250 5.79 2.06 10.24
C VAL A 250 6.82 3.17 10.08
N LEU A 251 6.39 4.41 9.88
CA LEU A 251 7.25 5.60 9.83
C LEU A 251 8.02 5.81 11.14
N LYS A 252 7.34 5.69 12.29
CA LYS A 252 7.97 5.78 13.61
C LYS A 252 9.06 4.71 13.76
N GLY A 253 8.72 3.44 13.61
CA GLY A 253 9.67 2.32 13.72
C GLY A 253 10.81 2.36 12.69
N PHE A 254 10.61 2.99 11.52
CA PHE A 254 11.65 3.20 10.51
C PHE A 254 12.59 4.36 10.87
N LEU A 255 12.06 5.52 11.28
CA LEU A 255 12.87 6.71 11.57
C LEU A 255 13.65 6.59 12.89
N GLU A 256 13.13 5.83 13.86
CA GLU A 256 13.79 5.54 15.14
C GLU A 256 14.93 4.50 15.01
N GLN A 257 15.14 3.90 13.83
CA GLN A 257 16.29 3.02 13.59
C GLN A 257 17.62 3.78 13.73
N PRO A 258 18.67 3.14 14.29
CA PRO A 258 19.96 3.79 14.56
C PRO A 258 20.56 4.55 13.36
N GLY A 259 20.50 5.88 13.44
CA GLY A 259 21.06 6.80 12.44
C GLY A 259 20.19 7.05 11.20
N THR A 260 19.02 6.42 11.05
CA THR A 260 18.15 6.60 9.88
C THR A 260 17.63 8.04 9.79
N PHE A 261 17.06 8.58 10.87
CA PHE A 261 16.62 9.98 10.91
C PHE A 261 17.75 10.98 10.60
N GLN A 262 18.94 10.77 11.19
CA GLN A 262 20.07 11.68 10.99
C GLN A 262 20.53 11.71 9.53
N LYS A 263 20.71 10.54 8.88
CA LYS A 263 21.08 10.46 7.46
C LYS A 263 20.09 11.19 6.54
N ILE A 264 18.79 11.12 6.85
CA ILE A 264 17.76 11.86 6.12
C ILE A 264 17.95 13.37 6.32
N MET A 265 18.12 13.84 7.55
CA MET A 265 18.36 15.26 7.85
C MET A 265 19.66 15.81 7.21
N ASP A 266 20.73 15.03 7.24
CA ASP A 266 22.02 15.38 6.62
C ASP A 266 21.87 15.54 5.10
N TYR A 267 21.18 14.60 4.45
CA TYR A 267 20.92 14.64 3.01
C TYR A 267 19.98 15.79 2.61
N ILE A 268 18.92 16.06 3.38
CA ILE A 268 18.06 17.24 3.17
C ILE A 268 18.89 18.53 3.24
N THR A 269 19.75 18.64 4.26
CA THR A 269 20.64 19.81 4.43
C THR A 269 21.59 19.97 3.25
N ALA A 270 22.15 18.86 2.73
CA ALA A 270 23.00 18.88 1.54
C ALA A 270 22.24 19.30 0.27
N LEU A 271 21.01 18.81 0.08
CA LEU A 271 20.13 19.18 -1.05
C LEU A 271 19.72 20.66 -1.03
N GLU A 272 19.45 21.21 0.14
CA GLU A 272 19.10 22.63 0.32
C GLU A 272 20.32 23.55 0.08
N ALA A 273 21.52 23.12 0.45
CA ALA A 273 22.77 23.83 0.14
C ALA A 273 23.22 23.71 -1.33
N ALA A 274 22.84 22.65 -2.04
CA ALA A 274 23.29 22.35 -3.41
C ALA A 274 22.45 23.02 -4.51
N SER A 275 22.13 24.31 -4.38
CA SER A 275 21.22 25.05 -5.28
C SER A 275 21.57 24.96 -6.78
N ASP A 276 22.86 24.82 -7.09
CA ASP A 276 23.40 25.03 -8.44
C ASP A 276 23.69 23.72 -9.19
N LYS A 277 23.51 22.55 -8.55
CA LYS A 277 23.89 21.24 -9.12
C LYS A 277 22.82 20.57 -9.98
N GLY A 278 21.58 21.08 -9.96
CA GLY A 278 20.43 20.49 -10.65
C GLY A 278 19.32 20.12 -9.68
N VAL A 279 18.59 19.05 -9.99
CA VAL A 279 17.48 18.52 -9.18
C VAL A 279 17.66 17.02 -9.00
N GLU A 280 17.98 16.63 -7.76
CA GLU A 280 18.20 15.25 -7.31
C GLU A 280 17.00 14.72 -6.49
N SER A 281 16.21 15.63 -5.86
CA SER A 281 15.02 15.29 -5.07
C SER A 281 13.90 16.31 -5.25
N VAL A 282 12.66 15.90 -4.96
CA VAL A 282 11.46 16.76 -4.90
C VAL A 282 11.65 18.00 -4.02
N ILE A 283 12.51 17.93 -3.00
CA ILE A 283 12.84 19.05 -2.10
C ILE A 283 13.45 20.24 -2.86
N GLN A 284 14.16 19.98 -3.95
CA GLN A 284 14.75 21.04 -4.77
C GLN A 284 13.74 21.65 -5.76
N CYS A 285 12.60 21.00 -6.00
CA CYS A 285 11.58 21.43 -6.96
C CYS A 285 10.73 22.61 -6.48
N LYS A 286 10.17 23.35 -7.46
CA LYS A 286 9.21 24.44 -7.22
C LYS A 286 8.00 24.02 -6.39
N LEU A 287 7.42 22.83 -6.63
CA LEU A 287 6.27 22.33 -5.88
C LEU A 287 6.56 22.26 -4.36
N TRP A 288 7.77 21.85 -3.97
CA TRP A 288 8.19 21.84 -2.57
C TRP A 288 8.47 23.24 -2.06
N LYS A 289 9.34 23.99 -2.74
CA LYS A 289 9.83 25.31 -2.28
C LYS A 289 8.76 26.40 -2.27
N GLU A 290 7.87 26.41 -3.25
CA GLU A 290 6.92 27.51 -3.50
C GLU A 290 5.51 27.23 -2.95
N LYS A 291 5.09 25.95 -2.86
CA LYS A 291 3.79 25.55 -2.29
C LYS A 291 3.92 24.85 -0.93
N ILE A 292 4.60 23.69 -0.88
CA ILE A 292 4.45 22.77 0.25
C ILE A 292 5.23 23.21 1.49
N LYS A 293 6.55 23.40 1.40
CA LYS A 293 7.41 23.75 2.55
C LYS A 293 6.97 25.03 3.29
N PRO A 294 6.47 26.09 2.63
CA PRO A 294 5.89 27.26 3.31
C PRO A 294 4.68 26.98 4.22
N MET A 295 3.98 25.84 4.09
CA MET A 295 2.89 25.44 4.99
C MET A 295 3.42 24.94 6.36
N PHE A 296 4.69 24.55 6.42
CA PHE A 296 5.32 23.90 7.58
C PHE A 296 6.41 24.77 8.22
N VAL A 297 6.10 26.07 8.41
CA VAL A 297 7.04 27.02 9.03
C VAL A 297 7.44 26.55 10.43
N GLY A 298 8.75 26.47 10.68
CA GLY A 298 9.31 26.00 11.96
C GLY A 298 9.19 24.50 12.23
N LYS A 299 8.59 23.71 11.32
CA LYS A 299 8.39 22.27 11.47
C LYS A 299 9.39 21.44 10.64
N ILE A 300 9.79 20.30 11.19
CA ILE A 300 10.41 19.22 10.41
C ILE A 300 9.28 18.58 9.59
N VAL A 301 9.48 18.47 8.27
CA VAL A 301 8.49 17.88 7.36
C VAL A 301 9.19 17.07 6.28
N PHE A 302 8.75 15.83 6.09
CA PHE A 302 9.29 14.92 5.08
C PHE A 302 8.32 14.73 3.90
N PRO A 303 8.79 14.80 2.65
CA PRO A 303 7.97 14.55 1.47
C PRO A 303 7.64 13.07 1.29
N ILE A 304 6.37 12.75 1.04
CA ILE A 304 5.91 11.38 0.71
C ILE A 304 5.13 11.34 -0.60
N SER A 305 5.21 10.20 -1.30
CA SER A 305 4.34 9.86 -2.44
C SER A 305 3.55 8.59 -2.15
N PHE A 306 2.34 8.50 -2.71
CA PHE A 306 1.56 7.25 -2.78
C PHE A 306 1.59 6.74 -4.22
N ASN A 307 1.73 5.43 -4.40
CA ASN A 307 1.85 4.80 -5.69
C ASN A 307 0.88 3.61 -5.71
N TYR A 308 0.08 3.48 -6.76
CA TYR A 308 -0.98 2.49 -6.85
C TYR A 308 -0.82 1.60 -8.09
N ASP A 309 -1.04 0.30 -7.92
CA ASP A 309 -0.93 -0.71 -8.97
C ASP A 309 -1.97 -1.85 -8.78
N ASP A 310 -2.31 -2.55 -9.86
CA ASP A 310 -3.21 -3.71 -9.90
C ASP A 310 -2.45 -4.94 -10.43
N TYR A 311 -2.17 -5.92 -9.57
CA TYR A 311 -1.48 -7.17 -9.94
C TYR A 311 -2.42 -8.38 -9.83
N GLU A 312 -2.11 -9.49 -10.50
CA GLU A 312 -2.89 -10.74 -10.38
C GLU A 312 -2.09 -11.83 -9.69
N THR A 313 -2.68 -12.45 -8.66
CA THR A 313 -2.06 -13.57 -7.91
C THR A 313 -2.27 -14.94 -8.58
N GLY A 314 -2.97 -14.96 -9.71
CA GLY A 314 -3.32 -16.14 -10.48
C GLY A 314 -2.55 -16.24 -11.80
N LYS A 315 -2.97 -17.17 -12.67
CA LYS A 315 -2.35 -17.36 -13.98
C LYS A 315 -2.97 -16.39 -15.00
N GLU A 316 -2.30 -15.26 -15.20
CA GLU A 316 -2.65 -14.08 -16.03
C GLU A 316 -3.18 -14.37 -17.46
N LEU A 317 -2.93 -15.56 -18.00
CA LEU A 317 -3.33 -15.98 -19.35
C LEU A 317 -4.45 -17.04 -19.37
N GLY A 318 -5.14 -17.26 -18.24
CA GLY A 318 -6.25 -18.21 -18.12
C GLY A 318 -7.63 -17.61 -18.41
N PHE A 319 -8.65 -18.47 -18.52
CA PHE A 319 -10.08 -18.05 -18.61
C PHE A 319 -10.59 -17.27 -17.38
N HIS A 320 -9.80 -17.20 -16.31
CA HIS A 320 -10.06 -16.47 -15.07
C HIS A 320 -9.16 -15.23 -14.90
N ALA A 321 -8.42 -14.80 -15.94
CA ALA A 321 -7.59 -13.62 -15.89
C ALA A 321 -8.40 -12.35 -15.56
N GLY A 322 -7.85 -11.52 -14.67
CA GLY A 322 -8.50 -10.33 -14.11
C GLY A 322 -9.67 -10.64 -13.16
N VAL A 323 -9.78 -11.86 -12.61
CA VAL A 323 -10.79 -12.23 -11.59
C VAL A 323 -10.19 -12.19 -10.18
N HIS A 324 -8.88 -12.44 -10.04
CA HIS A 324 -8.17 -12.46 -8.75
C HIS A 324 -7.08 -11.39 -8.68
N SER A 325 -7.37 -10.24 -9.29
CA SER A 325 -6.53 -9.05 -9.22
C SER A 325 -6.67 -8.36 -7.86
N LEU A 326 -5.53 -7.97 -7.28
CA LEU A 326 -5.41 -7.22 -6.05
C LEU A 326 -4.84 -5.83 -6.37
N GLY A 327 -5.47 -4.81 -5.80
CA GLY A 327 -4.97 -3.44 -5.82
C GLY A 327 -4.03 -3.24 -4.63
N ALA A 328 -2.83 -2.76 -4.89
CA ALA A 328 -1.83 -2.46 -3.87
C ALA A 328 -1.45 -0.99 -3.86
N GLY A 329 -1.40 -0.40 -2.67
CA GLY A 329 -0.97 0.98 -2.44
C GLY A 329 0.33 1.04 -1.65
N TYR A 330 1.30 1.78 -2.17
CA TYR A 330 2.67 1.87 -1.65
C TYR A 330 3.08 3.32 -1.36
N ILE A 331 3.60 3.60 -0.16
CA ILE A 331 4.20 4.90 0.17
C ILE A 331 5.72 4.86 0.10
N ARG A 332 6.31 5.94 -0.43
CA ARG A 332 7.76 6.17 -0.47
C ARG A 332 8.12 7.54 0.10
N LEU A 333 9.14 7.58 0.97
CA LEU A 333 9.80 8.81 1.44
C LEU A 333 10.68 9.37 0.31
N LEU A 334 10.40 10.59 -0.14
CA LEU A 334 11.10 11.23 -1.28
C LEU A 334 12.37 11.99 -0.84
N CYS A 335 12.75 11.87 0.42
CA CYS A 335 13.92 12.46 1.07
C CYS A 335 14.94 11.40 1.55
N LEU A 336 14.83 10.15 1.07
CA LEU A 336 15.87 9.15 1.27
C LEU A 336 17.07 9.46 0.35
N PRO A 337 18.31 9.26 0.82
CA PRO A 337 19.49 9.31 -0.04
C PRO A 337 19.37 8.35 -1.26
N PRO A 338 19.98 8.66 -2.42
CA PRO A 338 19.77 7.90 -3.65
C PRO A 338 20.12 6.42 -3.52
N GLU A 339 21.15 6.09 -2.75
CA GLU A 339 21.60 4.72 -2.48
C GLU A 339 20.58 3.90 -1.66
N PHE A 340 19.59 4.54 -1.03
CA PHE A 340 18.50 3.87 -0.31
C PHE A 340 17.15 3.97 -1.03
N SER A 341 16.93 4.98 -1.88
CA SER A 341 15.62 5.29 -2.48
C SER A 341 15.04 4.17 -3.37
N SER A 342 15.90 3.34 -3.97
CA SER A 342 15.50 2.21 -4.84
C SER A 342 15.43 0.84 -4.16
N HIS A 343 15.75 0.73 -2.86
CA HIS A 343 15.65 -0.55 -2.15
C HIS A 343 14.19 -0.91 -1.84
N LEU A 344 13.77 -2.14 -2.15
CA LEU A 344 12.41 -2.64 -1.92
C LEU A 344 11.93 -2.47 -0.46
N GLN A 345 12.84 -2.62 0.51
CA GLN A 345 12.54 -2.44 1.95
C GLN A 345 12.11 -1.01 2.33
N ASN A 346 12.34 -0.03 1.45
CA ASN A 346 11.97 1.38 1.61
C ASN A 346 10.74 1.76 0.76
N ILE A 347 10.08 0.77 0.15
CA ILE A 347 8.81 0.91 -0.58
C ILE A 347 7.73 0.28 0.29
N PHE A 348 7.07 1.10 1.11
CA PHE A 348 6.19 0.61 2.16
C PHE A 348 4.81 0.30 1.61
N LEU A 349 4.41 -0.97 1.60
CA LEU A 349 3.02 -1.36 1.38
C LEU A 349 2.15 -0.79 2.51
N VAL A 350 1.03 -0.14 2.16
CA VAL A 350 0.09 0.45 3.14
C VAL A 350 -1.37 0.07 2.90
N LEU A 351 -1.69 -0.51 1.75
CA LEU A 351 -3.07 -0.82 1.33
C LEU A 351 -3.10 -2.07 0.44
N LEU A 352 -4.01 -3.00 0.73
CA LEU A 352 -4.38 -4.14 -0.12
C LEU A 352 -5.90 -4.32 -0.16
N PHE A 353 -6.46 -4.58 -1.34
CA PHE A 353 -7.89 -4.86 -1.56
C PHE A 353 -8.09 -5.62 -2.87
N TYR A 354 -9.25 -6.24 -3.09
CA TYR A 354 -9.58 -6.80 -4.41
C TYR A 354 -9.86 -5.68 -5.41
N SER A 355 -9.20 -5.67 -6.58
CA SER A 355 -9.31 -4.57 -7.56
C SER A 355 -10.74 -4.32 -8.04
N SER A 356 -11.61 -5.33 -7.97
CA SER A 356 -13.06 -5.23 -8.19
C SER A 356 -13.75 -4.19 -7.31
N ASP A 357 -13.24 -3.96 -6.10
CA ASP A 357 -13.94 -3.20 -5.06
C ASP A 357 -13.91 -1.68 -5.30
N LYS A 358 -13.12 -1.23 -6.29
CA LYS A 358 -13.24 0.10 -6.87
C LYS A 358 -14.63 0.36 -7.47
N ASP A 359 -15.41 -0.70 -7.77
CA ASP A 359 -16.85 -0.64 -8.09
C ASP A 359 -17.68 0.11 -7.03
N PHE A 360 -17.26 0.11 -5.76
CA PHE A 360 -17.93 0.82 -4.66
C PHE A 360 -17.45 2.27 -4.47
N GLY A 361 -16.50 2.72 -5.31
CA GLY A 361 -16.00 4.09 -5.40
C GLY A 361 -14.75 4.36 -4.56
N ASN A 362 -13.83 5.16 -5.12
CA ASN A 362 -12.50 5.43 -4.57
C ASN A 362 -12.47 5.81 -3.08
N LYS A 363 -13.47 6.56 -2.59
CA LYS A 363 -13.54 6.96 -1.17
C LYS A 363 -13.71 5.78 -0.21
N LYS A 364 -14.28 4.64 -0.66
CA LYS A 364 -14.35 3.40 0.14
C LYS A 364 -13.02 2.65 0.20
N VAL A 365 -12.20 2.75 -0.85
CA VAL A 365 -10.94 2.02 -0.99
C VAL A 365 -9.76 2.83 -0.45
N PHE A 366 -9.56 4.04 -0.97
CA PHE A 366 -8.42 4.90 -0.64
C PHE A 366 -8.68 5.84 0.54
N GLY A 367 -9.92 5.87 1.08
CA GLY A 367 -10.29 6.72 2.21
C GLY A 367 -9.39 6.53 3.43
N LYS A 368 -9.17 5.28 3.86
CA LYS A 368 -8.26 4.94 4.97
C LYS A 368 -6.83 5.50 4.78
N VAL A 369 -6.30 5.46 3.56
CA VAL A 369 -4.98 6.04 3.25
C VAL A 369 -5.02 7.57 3.28
N ALA A 370 -6.09 8.19 2.77
CA ALA A 370 -6.24 9.65 2.82
C ALA A 370 -6.40 10.18 4.26
N ASP A 371 -7.12 9.46 5.12
CA ASP A 371 -7.28 9.77 6.55
C ASP A 371 -5.93 9.62 7.30
N GLU A 372 -5.14 8.59 6.97
CA GLU A 372 -3.78 8.38 7.51
C GLU A 372 -2.81 9.49 7.07
N LEU A 373 -2.83 9.86 5.79
CA LEU A 373 -2.06 10.99 5.25
C LEU A 373 -2.45 12.31 5.91
N LEU A 374 -3.74 12.53 6.20
CA LEU A 374 -4.24 13.75 6.83
C LEU A 374 -3.76 13.88 8.28
N PHE A 375 -3.68 12.78 9.02
CA PHE A 375 -3.08 12.76 10.35
C PHE A 375 -1.58 13.06 10.31
N LEU A 376 -0.84 12.43 9.38
CA LEU A 376 0.60 12.64 9.21
C LEU A 376 0.94 14.08 8.75
N GLU A 377 0.02 14.72 8.03
CA GLU A 377 0.11 16.12 7.64
C GLU A 377 -0.10 17.05 8.85
N LYS A 378 -1.22 16.88 9.57
CA LYS A 378 -1.68 17.86 10.58
C LYS A 378 -1.06 17.66 11.96
N GLU A 379 -1.10 16.43 12.46
CA GLU A 379 -0.61 16.06 13.79
C GLU A 379 0.87 15.63 13.75
N GLY A 380 1.27 14.87 12.73
CA GLY A 380 2.63 14.33 12.60
C GLY A 380 2.88 13.14 13.55
N ILE A 381 4.16 12.82 13.80
CA ILE A 381 4.60 11.81 14.77
C ILE A 381 5.84 12.27 15.56
N SER A 382 5.90 11.86 16.83
CA SER A 382 7.10 11.99 17.67
C SER A 382 8.10 10.86 17.38
N VAL A 383 9.30 11.22 16.94
CA VAL A 383 10.44 10.32 16.62
C VAL A 383 11.51 10.46 17.69
N VAL A 384 11.76 9.39 18.44
CA VAL A 384 12.77 9.29 19.49
C VAL A 384 14.11 8.87 18.86
N THR A 385 15.13 9.71 19.00
CA THR A 385 16.52 9.36 18.69
C THR A 385 17.33 9.31 19.98
N VAL A 386 18.53 8.72 19.92
CA VAL A 386 19.47 8.61 21.06
C VAL A 386 19.72 9.95 21.79
N ASN A 387 19.62 11.07 21.06
CA ASN A 387 19.97 12.39 21.58
C ASN A 387 18.76 13.29 21.90
N THR A 388 17.60 13.06 21.26
CA THR A 388 16.47 14.01 21.23
C THR A 388 15.20 13.37 20.65
N VAL A 389 14.03 13.83 21.10
CA VAL A 389 12.73 13.55 20.46
C VAL A 389 12.41 14.68 19.47
N TYR A 390 12.04 14.32 18.24
CA TYR A 390 11.66 15.25 17.18
C TYR A 390 10.19 15.09 16.79
N GLU A 391 9.46 16.18 16.66
CA GLU A 391 8.12 16.17 16.04
C GLU A 391 8.24 16.31 14.52
N VAL A 392 7.74 15.31 13.79
CA VAL A 392 7.94 15.14 12.35
C VAL A 392 6.59 15.08 11.65
N HIS A 393 6.34 16.03 10.75
CA HIS A 393 5.19 16.02 9.85
C HIS A 393 5.55 15.38 8.50
N PHE A 394 4.54 15.00 7.72
CA PHE A 394 4.73 14.47 6.36
C PHE A 394 3.80 15.17 5.39
N ALA A 395 4.32 15.57 4.23
CA ALA A 395 3.56 16.31 3.24
C ALA A 395 3.40 15.50 1.94
N PHE A 396 2.17 15.43 1.46
CA PHE A 396 1.79 14.57 0.35
C PHE A 396 2.11 15.22 -1.00
N CYS A 397 3.24 14.82 -1.57
CA CYS A 397 3.78 15.48 -2.75
C CYS A 397 3.02 15.10 -4.03
N PHE A 398 2.77 13.81 -4.26
CA PHE A 398 2.01 13.33 -5.42
C PHE A 398 1.47 11.91 -5.24
N ALA A 399 0.53 11.55 -6.12
CA ALA A 399 0.03 10.19 -6.32
C ALA A 399 0.45 9.67 -7.70
N GLY A 400 1.03 8.47 -7.75
CA GLY A 400 1.52 7.79 -8.97
C GLY A 400 0.89 6.41 -9.20
N GLY A 401 1.29 5.76 -10.28
CA GLY A 401 0.73 4.51 -10.79
C GLY A 401 0.67 4.53 -12.32
N ASP A 402 0.29 3.41 -12.93
CA ASP A 402 0.09 3.31 -14.38
C ASP A 402 -0.96 4.33 -14.87
N ASN A 403 -0.96 4.63 -16.17
CA ASN A 403 -1.86 5.63 -16.74
C ASN A 403 -3.36 5.34 -16.50
N LYS A 404 -3.79 4.08 -16.43
CA LYS A 404 -5.17 3.69 -16.11
C LYS A 404 -5.45 3.83 -14.62
N GLY A 405 -4.68 3.15 -13.76
CA GLY A 405 -4.85 3.11 -12.31
C GLY A 405 -4.70 4.48 -11.66
N ALA A 406 -3.76 5.29 -12.11
CA ALA A 406 -3.62 6.69 -11.68
C ALA A 406 -4.82 7.54 -12.10
N ASN A 407 -5.38 7.35 -13.31
CA ASN A 407 -6.61 8.04 -13.73
C ASN A 407 -7.82 7.57 -12.88
N GLU A 408 -7.96 6.26 -12.67
CA GLU A 408 -9.03 5.65 -11.88
C GLU A 408 -9.02 6.17 -10.45
N MET A 409 -7.91 5.98 -9.71
CA MET A 409 -7.69 6.45 -8.33
C MET A 409 -7.95 7.95 -8.15
N LEU A 410 -7.49 8.77 -9.10
CA LEU A 410 -7.58 10.23 -9.01
C LEU A 410 -8.89 10.82 -9.58
N GLY A 411 -9.86 10.00 -9.96
CA GLY A 411 -11.20 10.43 -10.40
C GLY A 411 -11.22 11.08 -11.79
N TYR A 412 -10.30 10.69 -12.68
CA TYR A 412 -10.31 11.01 -14.10
C TYR A 412 -11.04 9.92 -14.91
N VAL A 413 -11.23 10.15 -16.20
CA VAL A 413 -11.62 9.09 -17.14
C VAL A 413 -10.45 8.14 -17.40
N GLU A 414 -10.64 6.85 -17.13
CA GLU A 414 -9.66 5.79 -17.45
C GLU A 414 -9.36 5.68 -18.96
N GLY A 415 -10.34 6.00 -19.80
CA GLY A 415 -10.28 5.75 -21.23
C GLY A 415 -9.61 6.87 -22.04
N PHE A 416 -8.40 6.63 -22.55
CA PHE A 416 -7.73 7.46 -23.58
C PHE A 416 -8.50 7.52 -24.92
N SER A 417 -9.58 6.74 -25.05
CA SER A 417 -10.60 6.90 -26.09
C SER A 417 -11.40 8.20 -25.97
N GLY A 418 -11.61 8.71 -24.75
CA GLY A 418 -12.49 9.83 -24.43
C GLY A 418 -12.05 11.21 -24.94
N ASN A 419 -12.92 12.20 -24.77
CA ASN A 419 -12.72 13.55 -25.32
C ASN A 419 -11.66 14.39 -24.59
N HIS A 420 -11.49 14.21 -23.27
CA HIS A 420 -10.68 15.07 -22.41
C HIS A 420 -9.80 14.25 -21.44
N TYR A 421 -8.99 13.34 -21.99
CA TYR A 421 -8.25 12.30 -21.24
C TYR A 421 -6.97 12.79 -20.51
N CYS A 422 -6.56 14.04 -20.67
CA CYS A 422 -5.29 14.52 -20.10
C CYS A 422 -5.45 14.96 -18.62
N ARG A 423 -4.51 14.52 -17.77
CA ARG A 423 -4.38 14.93 -16.36
C ARG A 423 -3.93 16.39 -16.19
N MET A 424 -3.23 16.97 -17.17
CA MET A 424 -2.67 18.33 -17.09
C MET A 424 -3.54 19.42 -17.72
N CYS A 425 -4.28 19.09 -18.78
CA CYS A 425 -5.08 20.06 -19.54
C CYS A 425 -6.50 19.56 -19.85
N SER A 426 -7.41 20.50 -20.04
CA SER A 426 -8.79 20.28 -20.50
C SER A 426 -8.92 20.30 -22.03
N SER A 427 -7.82 20.34 -22.79
CA SER A 427 -7.81 20.34 -24.25
C SER A 427 -8.54 19.12 -24.83
N ASN A 428 -9.39 19.33 -25.83
CA ASN A 428 -10.09 18.23 -26.49
C ASN A 428 -9.15 17.36 -27.34
N LYS A 429 -9.41 16.05 -27.38
CA LYS A 429 -8.71 15.03 -28.18
C LYS A 429 -8.43 15.45 -29.63
N GLN A 430 -9.38 16.08 -30.33
CA GLN A 430 -9.19 16.50 -31.72
C GLN A 430 -8.10 17.58 -31.89
N LEU A 431 -7.88 18.38 -30.85
CA LEU A 431 -6.77 19.36 -30.78
C LEU A 431 -5.49 18.66 -30.33
N MET A 432 -5.56 17.80 -29.29
CA MET A 432 -4.39 17.07 -28.78
C MET A 432 -3.70 16.21 -29.84
N CYS A 433 -4.44 15.56 -30.73
CA CYS A 433 -3.87 14.80 -31.86
C CYS A 433 -3.09 15.66 -32.89
N LYS A 434 -3.08 16.99 -32.74
CA LYS A 434 -2.35 17.95 -33.61
C LYS A 434 -1.44 18.90 -32.80
N ALA A 435 -1.50 18.86 -31.47
CA ALA A 435 -0.81 19.80 -30.60
C ALA A 435 0.65 19.38 -30.41
N THR A 436 1.59 20.23 -30.81
CA THR A 436 3.03 20.06 -30.58
C THR A 436 3.54 20.82 -29.36
N ARG A 437 2.66 21.56 -28.66
CA ARG A 437 2.91 22.34 -27.45
C ARG A 437 1.66 22.36 -26.57
N THR A 438 1.85 22.44 -25.26
CA THR A 438 0.75 22.64 -24.30
C THR A 438 0.16 24.04 -24.46
N ASP A 439 -1.18 24.14 -24.48
CA ASP A 439 -1.90 25.41 -24.37
C ASP A 439 -2.00 25.82 -22.90
N PRO A 440 -1.41 26.97 -22.47
CA PRO A 440 -1.51 27.45 -21.10
C PRO A 440 -2.96 27.78 -20.67
N ALA A 441 -3.81 28.23 -21.59
CA ALA A 441 -5.20 28.59 -21.29
C ALA A 441 -6.09 27.36 -21.04
N ALA A 442 -5.69 26.20 -21.57
CA ALA A 442 -6.34 24.92 -21.32
C ALA A 442 -5.74 24.15 -20.12
N ARG A 443 -4.81 24.72 -19.36
CA ARG A 443 -4.26 24.06 -18.16
C ARG A 443 -5.36 23.88 -17.09
N ARG A 444 -5.39 22.73 -16.44
CA ARG A 444 -6.28 22.46 -15.30
C ARG A 444 -5.77 23.21 -14.05
N THR A 445 -6.67 23.88 -13.32
CA THR A 445 -6.39 24.66 -12.10
C THR A 445 -7.47 24.39 -11.04
N PRO A 446 -7.26 24.65 -9.73
CA PRO A 446 -8.29 24.47 -8.71
C PRO A 446 -9.66 25.08 -9.08
N ASP A 447 -9.69 26.27 -9.67
CA ASP A 447 -10.94 26.90 -10.14
C ASP A 447 -11.66 26.10 -11.25
N CYS A 448 -10.94 25.31 -12.03
CA CYS A 448 -11.54 24.37 -13.00
C CYS A 448 -12.16 23.15 -12.28
N TYR A 449 -11.49 22.60 -11.27
CA TYR A 449 -11.93 21.38 -10.56
C TYR A 449 -13.35 21.51 -10.03
N ASP A 450 -13.62 22.59 -9.31
CA ASP A 450 -14.91 22.91 -8.73
C ASP A 450 -16.03 23.09 -9.76
N ARG A 451 -15.70 23.64 -10.93
CA ARG A 451 -16.65 23.82 -12.05
C ARG A 451 -16.92 22.48 -12.75
N GLU A 452 -15.89 21.67 -12.96
CA GLU A 452 -16.00 20.35 -13.57
C GLU A 452 -16.83 19.38 -12.72
N LEU A 453 -16.65 19.38 -11.39
CA LEU A 453 -17.47 18.58 -10.47
C LEU A 453 -18.95 19.00 -10.49
N LYS A 454 -19.25 20.29 -10.68
CA LYS A 454 -20.63 20.80 -10.80
C LYS A 454 -21.27 20.41 -12.15
N VAL A 455 -20.48 20.23 -13.21
CA VAL A 455 -20.95 19.79 -14.54
C VAL A 455 -21.34 18.30 -14.59
N LYS A 456 -20.74 17.45 -13.75
CA LYS A 456 -21.05 16.01 -13.62
C LYS A 456 -21.08 15.19 -14.93
N ASN A 457 -20.38 15.65 -15.96
CA ASN A 457 -20.36 15.01 -17.27
C ASN A 457 -18.91 14.73 -17.73
N GLN A 458 -18.46 13.50 -17.49
CA GLN A 458 -17.12 13.02 -17.81
C GLN A 458 -16.72 13.18 -19.30
N THR A 459 -17.71 13.21 -20.21
CA THR A 459 -17.49 13.40 -21.65
C THR A 459 -17.14 14.84 -22.02
N LEU A 460 -17.44 15.80 -21.14
CA LEU A 460 -17.12 17.22 -21.27
C LEU A 460 -15.92 17.65 -20.40
N THR A 461 -15.74 17.02 -19.23
CA THR A 461 -14.72 17.42 -18.24
C THR A 461 -13.48 16.54 -18.25
N GLY A 462 -13.62 15.25 -18.56
CA GLY A 462 -12.57 14.24 -18.33
C GLY A 462 -12.44 13.78 -16.87
N ARG A 463 -13.38 14.15 -15.99
CA ARG A 463 -13.47 13.67 -14.61
C ARG A 463 -14.63 12.69 -14.42
N SER A 464 -14.36 11.57 -13.78
CA SER A 464 -15.34 10.57 -13.34
C SER A 464 -15.89 10.86 -11.94
N GLY A 465 -15.12 11.54 -11.09
CA GLY A 465 -15.53 11.88 -9.72
C GLY A 465 -14.56 12.80 -8.98
N GLU A 466 -14.65 12.82 -7.65
CA GLU A 466 -13.75 13.56 -6.76
C GLU A 466 -12.43 12.80 -6.54
N CYS A 467 -11.32 13.53 -6.37
CA CYS A 467 -10.07 12.96 -5.90
C CYS A 467 -10.09 12.87 -4.37
N VAL A 468 -9.89 11.67 -3.81
CA VAL A 468 -9.95 11.44 -2.35
C VAL A 468 -8.85 12.21 -1.61
N PHE A 469 -7.69 12.40 -2.23
CA PHE A 469 -6.53 13.08 -1.62
C PHE A 469 -6.62 14.61 -1.62
N ASN A 470 -7.63 15.22 -2.26
CA ASN A 470 -7.86 16.68 -2.21
C ASN A 470 -8.31 17.20 -0.81
N ILE A 471 -8.37 16.34 0.21
CA ILE A 471 -8.59 16.72 1.61
C ILE A 471 -7.31 17.22 2.31
N LEU A 472 -6.14 17.02 1.69
CA LEU A 472 -4.82 17.32 2.23
C LEU A 472 -4.38 18.72 1.77
N GLU A 473 -3.87 19.55 2.67
CA GLU A 473 -3.54 20.95 2.38
C GLU A 473 -2.31 21.09 1.48
N SER A 474 -1.36 20.14 1.56
CA SER A 474 -0.19 20.07 0.67
C SER A 474 -0.52 19.60 -0.75
N TYR A 475 -1.71 19.03 -1.00
CA TYR A 475 -2.05 18.36 -2.26
C TYR A 475 -3.29 18.91 -2.95
N HIS A 476 -3.17 19.17 -4.26
CA HIS A 476 -4.33 19.30 -5.14
C HIS A 476 -4.08 18.58 -6.47
N VAL A 477 -5.04 17.79 -6.94
CA VAL A 477 -4.90 16.87 -8.10
C VAL A 477 -4.52 17.53 -9.43
N TYR A 478 -4.63 18.85 -9.54
CA TYR A 478 -4.23 19.66 -10.72
C TYR A 478 -2.92 20.46 -10.54
N GLU A 479 -2.34 20.43 -9.35
CA GLU A 479 -1.09 21.14 -9.03
C GLU A 479 0.04 20.14 -8.70
N ASN A 480 -0.33 19.08 -7.98
CA ASN A 480 0.50 17.97 -7.55
C ASN A 480 0.38 16.77 -8.53
N PHE A 481 0.23 17.05 -9.84
CA PHE A 481 0.14 15.99 -10.84
C PHE A 481 1.51 15.33 -11.06
N TYR A 482 1.50 14.01 -11.26
CA TYR A 482 2.67 13.19 -11.57
C TYR A 482 2.45 12.47 -12.90
N LEU A 483 3.53 12.30 -13.66
CA LEU A 483 3.60 11.48 -14.87
C LEU A 483 4.62 10.38 -14.62
N ASP A 484 4.33 9.18 -15.10
CA ASP A 484 5.15 8.02 -14.81
C ASP A 484 6.17 7.84 -15.95
N ILE A 485 7.45 8.07 -15.68
CA ILE A 485 8.48 8.03 -16.73
C ILE A 485 8.57 6.63 -17.38
N MET A 486 8.38 5.56 -16.62
CA MET A 486 8.44 4.20 -17.15
C MET A 486 7.27 3.94 -18.11
N HIS A 487 6.05 4.25 -17.69
CA HIS A 487 4.84 4.00 -18.48
C HIS A 487 4.62 5.03 -19.61
N ASP A 488 4.93 6.32 -19.39
CA ASP A 488 4.75 7.40 -20.37
C ASP A 488 5.90 7.46 -21.41
N TRP A 489 7.16 7.23 -20.99
CA TRP A 489 8.33 7.33 -21.87
C TRP A 489 8.91 5.97 -22.26
N ASP A 490 9.32 5.13 -21.31
CA ASP A 490 10.12 3.94 -21.59
C ASP A 490 9.33 2.84 -22.32
N GLU A 491 8.14 2.49 -21.82
CA GLU A 491 7.19 1.64 -22.52
C GLU A 491 6.41 2.40 -23.62
N GLY A 492 6.24 3.71 -23.42
CA GLY A 492 5.46 4.61 -24.25
C GLY A 492 6.25 5.27 -25.38
N VAL A 493 6.60 6.55 -25.23
CA VAL A 493 7.17 7.39 -26.29
C VAL A 493 8.43 6.80 -26.95
N TRP A 494 9.38 6.28 -26.18
CA TRP A 494 10.65 5.76 -26.70
C TRP A 494 10.46 4.57 -27.62
N LYS A 495 9.50 3.68 -27.33
CA LYS A 495 9.16 2.51 -28.16
C LYS A 495 8.83 2.87 -29.61
N TYR A 496 8.06 3.95 -29.80
CA TYR A 496 7.74 4.49 -31.12
C TYR A 496 8.93 5.27 -31.72
N LEU A 497 9.49 6.21 -30.95
CA LEU A 497 10.51 7.15 -31.43
C LEU A 497 11.84 6.46 -31.80
N MET A 498 12.32 5.53 -30.97
CA MET A 498 13.56 4.80 -31.21
C MET A 498 13.48 3.94 -32.48
N THR A 499 12.30 3.42 -32.80
CA THR A 499 12.09 2.65 -34.04
C THR A 499 12.40 3.49 -35.28
N ASP A 500 11.95 4.76 -35.33
CA ASP A 500 12.22 5.65 -36.45
C ASP A 500 13.64 6.24 -36.43
N ILE A 501 14.22 6.50 -35.25
CA ILE A 501 15.63 6.88 -35.12
C ILE A 501 16.55 5.77 -35.66
N ILE A 502 16.30 4.50 -35.31
CA ILE A 502 17.07 3.35 -35.80
C ILE A 502 16.91 3.20 -37.32
N ARG A 503 15.68 3.31 -37.85
CA ARG A 503 15.43 3.32 -39.31
C ARG A 503 16.22 4.42 -40.02
N TYR A 504 16.23 5.63 -39.47
CA TYR A 504 16.95 6.77 -40.05
C TYR A 504 18.46 6.50 -40.13
N PHE A 505 19.09 6.02 -39.05
CA PHE A 505 20.53 5.76 -39.05
C PHE A 505 20.93 4.59 -39.96
N ILE A 506 20.08 3.56 -40.10
CA ILE A 506 20.28 2.49 -41.10
C ILE A 506 20.15 3.05 -42.53
N GLN A 507 19.16 3.89 -42.82
CA GLN A 507 19.03 4.55 -44.13
C GLN A 507 20.21 5.49 -44.45
N LYS A 508 20.79 6.13 -43.42
CA LYS A 508 22.02 6.93 -43.53
C LYS A 508 23.31 6.08 -43.56
N LYS A 509 23.21 4.76 -43.45
CA LYS A 509 24.32 3.80 -43.43
C LYS A 509 25.35 4.06 -42.31
N VAL A 510 24.88 4.59 -41.17
CA VAL A 510 25.73 4.79 -39.98
C VAL A 510 26.00 3.45 -39.28
N PHE A 511 25.04 2.54 -39.33
CA PHE A 511 25.20 1.13 -38.96
C PHE A 511 24.22 0.26 -39.76
N SER A 512 24.41 -1.06 -39.75
CA SER A 512 23.49 -2.02 -40.40
C SER A 512 22.52 -2.65 -39.38
N LEU A 513 21.45 -3.28 -39.87
CA LEU A 513 20.49 -3.96 -38.99
C LEU A 513 21.11 -5.16 -38.27
N GLU A 514 22.02 -5.85 -38.96
CA GLU A 514 22.77 -7.01 -38.49
C GLU A 514 23.66 -6.61 -37.32
N TYR A 515 24.50 -5.58 -37.50
CA TYR A 515 25.36 -5.03 -36.43
C TYR A 515 24.55 -4.56 -35.21
N ARG A 516 23.38 -3.96 -35.42
CA ARG A 516 22.49 -3.57 -34.30
C ARG A 516 21.94 -4.81 -33.57
N ASN A 517 21.57 -5.86 -34.28
CA ASN A 517 21.09 -7.11 -33.69
C ASN A 517 22.21 -7.85 -32.94
N GLU A 518 23.43 -7.87 -33.48
CA GLU A 518 24.63 -8.41 -32.83
C GLU A 518 24.93 -7.66 -31.51
N LEU A 519 24.87 -6.32 -31.52
CA LEU A 519 25.03 -5.53 -30.29
C LEU A 519 23.94 -5.82 -29.26
N VAL A 520 22.67 -5.99 -29.67
CA VAL A 520 21.58 -6.39 -28.77
C VAL A 520 21.82 -7.79 -28.20
N GLN A 521 22.25 -8.76 -29.00
CA GLN A 521 22.50 -10.13 -28.52
C GLN A 521 23.77 -10.28 -27.66
N SER A 522 24.73 -9.35 -27.78
CA SER A 522 25.99 -9.37 -27.03
C SER A 522 26.04 -8.40 -25.84
N PHE A 523 25.02 -7.56 -25.65
CA PHE A 523 24.95 -6.65 -24.50
C PHE A 523 24.71 -7.41 -23.20
N TYR A 524 25.42 -7.03 -22.13
CA TYR A 524 25.29 -7.66 -20.82
C TYR A 524 24.16 -7.01 -20.01
N TYR A 525 22.95 -7.55 -20.14
CA TYR A 525 21.76 -7.11 -19.38
C TYR A 525 21.76 -7.54 -17.90
N GLY A 526 22.79 -8.26 -17.44
CA GLY A 526 22.83 -8.83 -16.09
C GLY A 526 22.10 -10.18 -15.96
N PRO A 527 22.20 -10.85 -14.79
CA PRO A 527 21.80 -12.25 -14.62
C PRO A 527 20.28 -12.50 -14.60
N ASN A 528 19.47 -11.45 -14.37
CA ASN A 528 18.01 -11.55 -14.32
C ASN A 528 17.40 -11.35 -15.71
N GLU A 529 17.78 -10.26 -16.38
CA GLU A 529 17.21 -9.85 -17.67
C GLU A 529 17.74 -10.64 -18.87
N SER A 530 18.83 -11.41 -18.71
CA SER A 530 19.39 -12.24 -19.79
C SER A 530 18.47 -13.38 -20.29
N ARG A 531 17.24 -13.45 -19.79
CA ARG A 531 16.18 -14.40 -20.20
C ARG A 531 15.06 -13.74 -21.02
N ASN A 532 15.07 -12.41 -21.14
CA ASN A 532 13.95 -11.61 -21.67
C ASN A 532 14.22 -11.04 -23.09
N ILE A 533 15.14 -11.66 -23.85
CA ILE A 533 15.76 -11.14 -25.09
C ILE A 533 15.54 -12.10 -26.27
#